data_AF-Q4CUY1-F1
#
_entry.id   AF-Q4CUY1-F1
#
_cell.length_a   1.000
_cell.length_b   1.000
_cell.length_c   1.000
_cell.angle_alpha   90.00
_cell.angle_beta   90.00
_cell.angle_gamma   90.00
#
_symmetry.space_group_name_H-M   'P 1'
#
loop_
_entity.id
_entity.type
_entity.pdbx_description
1 polymer ?
#
loop_
_entity_poly.entity_id
_entity_poly.type
_entity_poly.pdbx_seq_one_letter_code
_entity_poly.pdbx_strand_id
1 'polypeptide(L)'
;MGRGGLTLLLLAVSLCAVLCESSPQGENTQVEPITISPSPIANKPVQEWSVPDVEYWMNHTVGYAEFGKYVRKYLVDGPTLLEMEPADFEEHFPVDNAIQVVKLTAHMKLLKGFCLCGAAERAIMDFWSYFAKENFRVWVVGGTAVFFPRLAMLYTFFFDDELYKLLVGVPVPQASALSTAALDVVLATTRTVPVSHTLLYLFCLAAAPDLFMAYEAACLAFTNYFVMPFFFVHYILQAFNSYFFLFLLWKGNAFPPNTSVLEAIWMMHSYTLFVPPAALLLYPIIPYFVQSLLVYVLMGHTVVVVVAYTSLFFESPKTPGERA
;
A
#
# COMPACT_ATOMS: atom_id res chain seq x y z
N MET A 1 35.11 -4.05 21.10
CA MET A 1 34.06 -5.01 20.67
C MET A 1 33.97 -4.92 19.15
N GLY A 2 34.35 -5.98 18.45
CA GLY A 2 34.64 -5.95 17.01
C GLY A 2 33.40 -5.70 16.16
N ARG A 3 33.53 -4.85 15.14
CA ARG A 3 32.48 -4.49 14.18
C ARG A 3 31.80 -5.69 13.50
N GLY A 4 32.47 -6.85 13.44
CA GLY A 4 31.86 -8.12 12.98
C GLY A 4 30.79 -8.69 13.92
N GLY A 5 30.81 -8.32 15.20
CA GLY A 5 29.80 -8.75 16.17
C GLY A 5 28.44 -8.10 15.94
N LEU A 6 28.40 -6.85 15.45
CA LEU A 6 27.14 -6.13 15.22
C LEU A 6 26.41 -6.63 13.97
N THR A 7 27.15 -6.96 12.91
CA THR A 7 26.60 -7.55 11.67
C THR A 7 26.14 -8.98 11.88
N LEU A 8 26.86 -9.78 12.68
CA LEU A 8 26.40 -11.11 13.11
C LEU A 8 25.16 -11.01 14.01
N LEU A 9 25.06 -10.00 14.88
CA LEU A 9 23.87 -9.78 15.70
C LEU A 9 22.66 -9.37 14.84
N LEU A 10 22.84 -8.51 13.84
CA LEU A 10 21.76 -8.07 12.95
C LEU A 10 21.28 -9.20 12.02
N LEU A 11 22.19 -10.05 11.52
CA LEU A 11 21.85 -11.26 10.78
C LEU A 11 21.19 -12.31 11.68
N ALA A 12 21.63 -12.46 12.93
CA ALA A 12 21.00 -13.36 13.90
C ALA A 12 19.60 -12.87 14.30
N VAL A 13 19.39 -11.55 14.46
CA VAL A 13 18.08 -10.97 14.75
C VAL A 13 17.15 -11.07 13.54
N SER A 14 17.65 -10.92 12.30
CA SER A 14 16.82 -11.12 11.10
C SER A 14 16.50 -12.60 10.83
N LEU A 15 17.44 -13.52 11.11
CA LEU A 15 17.15 -14.96 11.07
C LEU A 15 16.22 -15.37 12.21
N CYS A 16 16.34 -14.81 13.40
CA CYS A 16 15.41 -15.06 14.51
C CYS A 16 14.01 -14.49 14.21
N ALA A 17 13.88 -13.34 13.55
CA ALA A 17 12.58 -12.81 13.14
C ALA A 17 11.90 -13.71 12.07
N VAL A 18 12.66 -14.25 11.12
CA VAL A 18 12.15 -15.14 10.06
C VAL A 18 11.92 -16.57 10.57
N LEU A 19 12.66 -17.04 11.58
CA LEU A 19 12.48 -18.34 12.22
C LEU A 19 11.47 -18.32 13.39
N CYS A 20 11.14 -17.14 13.94
CA CYS A 20 10.09 -16.99 14.97
C CYS A 20 8.67 -16.86 14.41
N GLU A 21 8.49 -16.64 13.11
CA GLU A 21 7.15 -16.72 12.46
C GLU A 21 6.85 -18.11 11.86
N SER A 22 7.78 -19.06 11.98
CA SER A 22 7.53 -20.46 11.67
C SER A 22 7.24 -21.27 12.94
N SER A 23 5.95 -21.61 13.13
CA SER A 23 5.45 -22.70 13.99
C SER A 23 5.33 -22.44 15.49
N PRO A 24 4.12 -22.16 16.02
CA PRO A 24 3.66 -22.90 17.20
C PRO A 24 3.25 -24.29 16.70
N GLN A 25 4.16 -25.24 16.90
CA GLN A 25 3.85 -26.66 16.88
C GLN A 25 2.69 -26.91 17.85
N GLY A 26 1.81 -27.81 17.44
CA GLY A 26 0.57 -28.14 18.12
C GLY A 26 0.74 -28.46 19.60
N GLU A 27 -0.02 -27.74 20.40
CA GLU A 27 -0.49 -28.23 21.68
C GLU A 27 -1.99 -28.52 21.51
N ASN A 28 -2.35 -29.77 21.79
CA ASN A 28 -3.68 -30.35 21.66
C ASN A 28 -4.72 -29.62 22.52
N THR A 29 -5.17 -28.45 22.09
CA THR A 29 -6.46 -27.94 22.52
C THR A 29 -7.46 -28.51 21.53
N GLN A 30 -8.19 -29.55 21.94
CA GLN A 30 -9.43 -29.95 21.26
C GLN A 30 -10.39 -28.76 21.32
N VAL A 31 -10.24 -27.82 20.40
CA VAL A 31 -11.29 -26.88 20.08
C VAL A 31 -12.32 -27.72 19.35
N GLU A 32 -13.39 -28.09 20.03
CA GLU A 32 -14.56 -28.67 19.37
C GLU A 32 -14.89 -27.75 18.18
N PRO A 33 -14.97 -28.29 16.95
CA PRO A 33 -15.41 -27.48 15.84
C PRO A 33 -16.78 -26.92 16.21
N ILE A 34 -16.88 -25.60 16.30
CA ILE A 34 -18.18 -24.94 16.37
C ILE A 34 -18.85 -25.26 15.04
N THR A 35 -19.70 -26.28 15.06
CA THR A 35 -20.50 -26.67 13.90
C THR A 35 -21.53 -25.56 13.69
N ILE A 36 -21.16 -24.53 12.92
CA ILE A 36 -22.09 -23.50 12.48
C ILE A 36 -23.03 -24.22 11.51
N SER A 37 -24.24 -24.54 12.00
CA SER A 37 -25.28 -25.08 11.15
C SER A 37 -25.56 -24.08 10.03
N PRO A 38 -25.64 -24.51 8.76
CA PRO A 38 -25.94 -23.61 7.67
C PRO A 38 -27.25 -22.88 8.01
N SER A 39 -27.22 -21.55 7.92
CA SER A 39 -28.42 -20.76 8.15
C SER A 39 -29.54 -21.26 7.24
N PRO A 40 -30.79 -21.40 7.73
CA PRO A 40 -31.91 -21.91 6.93
C PRO A 40 -32.17 -21.07 5.67
N ILE A 41 -31.71 -19.82 5.67
CA ILE A 41 -31.87 -18.87 4.56
C ILE A 41 -30.60 -18.70 3.71
N ALA A 42 -29.47 -19.35 4.04
CA ALA A 42 -28.17 -19.12 3.40
C ALA A 42 -28.15 -19.36 1.89
N ASN A 43 -28.92 -20.34 1.42
CA ASN A 43 -28.98 -20.72 0.00
C ASN A 43 -30.24 -20.23 -0.71
N LYS A 44 -31.07 -19.42 -0.03
CA LYS A 44 -32.34 -18.94 -0.56
C LYS A 44 -32.16 -17.50 -1.08
N PRO A 45 -32.44 -17.21 -2.36
CA PRO A 45 -32.42 -15.84 -2.87
C PRO A 45 -33.29 -14.92 -2.03
N VAL A 46 -32.85 -13.68 -1.77
CA VAL A 46 -33.60 -12.72 -0.94
C VAL A 46 -34.99 -12.48 -1.50
N GLN A 47 -35.16 -12.50 -2.82
CA GLN A 47 -36.46 -12.36 -3.49
C GLN A 47 -37.48 -13.45 -3.10
N GLU A 48 -37.04 -14.59 -2.56
CA GLU A 48 -37.91 -15.69 -2.15
C GLU A 48 -38.14 -15.72 -0.63
N TRP A 49 -37.52 -14.82 0.13
CA TRP A 49 -37.63 -14.81 1.60
C TRP A 49 -39.06 -14.51 2.04
N SER A 50 -39.58 -15.38 2.89
CA SER A 50 -40.86 -15.20 3.57
C SER A 50 -40.70 -14.29 4.80
N VAL A 51 -41.81 -13.82 5.38
CA VAL A 51 -41.77 -13.02 6.62
C VAL A 51 -40.97 -13.70 7.76
N PRO A 52 -41.11 -15.02 8.00
CA PRO A 52 -40.24 -15.74 8.94
C PRO A 52 -38.74 -15.71 8.60
N ASP A 53 -38.39 -15.72 7.31
CA ASP A 53 -37.00 -15.68 6.85
C ASP A 53 -36.37 -14.30 7.15
N VAL A 54 -37.12 -13.22 6.91
CA VAL A 54 -36.70 -11.85 7.25
C VAL A 54 -36.61 -11.67 8.77
N GLU A 55 -37.55 -12.22 9.54
CA GLU A 55 -37.49 -12.22 11.01
C GLU A 55 -36.23 -12.96 11.49
N TYR A 56 -35.92 -14.11 10.89
CA TYR A 56 -34.70 -14.86 11.21
C TYR A 56 -33.43 -14.04 10.92
N TRP A 57 -33.36 -13.40 9.74
CA TRP A 57 -32.25 -12.53 9.35
C TRP A 57 -32.09 -11.34 10.30
N MET A 58 -33.17 -10.67 10.66
CA MET A 58 -33.16 -9.53 11.59
C MET A 58 -32.61 -9.95 12.95
N ASN A 59 -33.06 -11.10 13.46
CA ASN A 59 -32.71 -11.58 14.79
C ASN A 59 -31.27 -12.10 14.86
N HIS A 60 -30.80 -12.84 13.86
CA HIS A 60 -29.54 -13.59 13.92
C HIS A 60 -28.40 -12.99 13.08
N THR A 61 -28.71 -12.30 11.98
CA THR A 61 -27.71 -11.69 11.09
C THR A 61 -27.49 -10.22 11.42
N VAL A 62 -28.57 -9.44 11.51
CA VAL A 62 -28.47 -8.03 11.91
C VAL A 62 -28.26 -7.92 13.42
N GLY A 63 -28.88 -8.80 14.21
CA GLY A 63 -28.74 -8.85 15.66
C GLY A 63 -29.67 -7.89 16.42
N TYR A 64 -30.81 -7.51 15.83
CA TYR A 64 -31.85 -6.70 16.49
C TYR A 64 -33.12 -7.53 16.65
N ALA A 65 -33.10 -8.46 17.61
CA ALA A 65 -34.22 -9.38 17.84
C ALA A 65 -35.53 -8.66 18.20
N GLU A 66 -35.42 -7.49 18.83
CA GLU A 66 -36.53 -6.60 19.17
C GLU A 66 -37.30 -6.09 17.94
N PHE A 67 -36.66 -6.07 16.76
CA PHE A 67 -37.27 -5.64 15.51
C PHE A 67 -38.06 -6.74 14.80
N GLY A 68 -37.83 -8.02 15.15
CA GLY A 68 -38.54 -9.16 14.56
C GLY A 68 -40.07 -9.09 14.71
N LYS A 69 -40.56 -8.51 15.81
CA LYS A 69 -42.01 -8.28 16.00
C LYS A 69 -42.60 -7.26 15.02
N TYR A 70 -41.81 -6.28 14.58
CA TYR A 70 -42.24 -5.27 13.60
C TYR A 70 -42.18 -5.82 12.18
N VAL A 71 -41.17 -6.64 11.86
CA VAL A 71 -41.14 -7.42 10.62
C VAL A 71 -42.44 -8.22 10.44
N ARG A 72 -42.87 -8.94 11.49
CA ARG A 72 -44.15 -9.67 11.47
C ARG A 72 -45.37 -8.76 11.39
N LYS A 73 -45.37 -7.65 12.14
CA LYS A 73 -46.50 -6.70 12.17
C LYS A 73 -46.75 -6.05 10.81
N TYR A 74 -45.70 -5.69 10.09
CA TYR A 74 -45.77 -5.02 8.79
C TYR A 74 -45.66 -5.98 7.60
N LEU A 75 -45.62 -7.29 7.86
CA LEU A 75 -45.52 -8.34 6.84
C LEU A 75 -44.33 -8.14 5.88
N VAL A 76 -43.19 -7.70 6.41
CA VAL A 76 -42.00 -7.44 5.59
C VAL A 76 -41.42 -8.79 5.13
N ASP A 77 -41.62 -9.10 3.86
CA ASP A 77 -41.00 -10.22 3.17
C ASP A 77 -39.73 -9.79 2.42
N GLY A 78 -39.07 -10.72 1.73
CA GLY A 78 -37.84 -10.47 1.00
C GLY A 78 -37.93 -9.36 -0.04
N PRO A 79 -38.91 -9.41 -0.97
CA PRO A 79 -39.17 -8.34 -1.93
C PRO A 79 -39.42 -6.99 -1.25
N THR A 80 -40.28 -6.94 -0.23
CA THR A 80 -40.57 -5.71 0.50
C THR A 80 -39.30 -5.14 1.14
N LEU A 81 -38.49 -5.99 1.78
CA LEU A 81 -37.21 -5.57 2.38
C LEU A 81 -36.22 -4.99 1.36
N LEU A 82 -36.21 -5.48 0.13
CA LEU A 82 -35.36 -4.96 -0.95
C LEU A 82 -35.86 -3.62 -1.49
N GLU A 83 -37.15 -3.30 -1.33
CA GLU A 83 -37.74 -2.03 -1.74
C GLU A 83 -37.65 -0.95 -0.66
N MET A 84 -37.50 -1.35 0.61
CA MET A 84 -37.39 -0.40 1.73
C MET A 84 -36.23 0.59 1.57
N GLU A 85 -36.49 1.82 2.00
CA GLU A 85 -35.55 2.91 2.19
C GLU A 85 -35.22 3.08 3.68
N PRO A 86 -34.10 3.74 4.04
CA PRO A 86 -33.77 4.01 5.43
C PRO A 86 -34.90 4.70 6.22
N ALA A 87 -35.66 5.58 5.56
CA ALA A 87 -36.81 6.27 6.14
C ALA A 87 -37.93 5.32 6.60
N ASP A 88 -38.13 4.20 5.90
CA ASP A 88 -39.15 3.22 6.26
C ASP A 88 -38.85 2.56 7.62
N PHE A 89 -37.56 2.35 7.92
CA PHE A 89 -37.15 1.84 9.23
C PHE A 89 -37.40 2.86 10.33
N GLU A 90 -37.12 4.14 10.09
CA GLU A 90 -37.37 5.20 11.07
C GLU A 90 -38.87 5.39 11.35
N GLU A 91 -39.73 5.21 10.34
CA GLU A 91 -41.18 5.38 10.49
C GLU A 91 -41.85 4.16 11.13
N HIS A 92 -41.44 2.94 10.78
CA HIS A 92 -42.16 1.72 11.15
C HIS A 92 -41.52 0.97 12.33
N PHE A 93 -40.23 1.17 12.59
CA PHE A 93 -39.49 0.46 13.65
C PHE A 93 -39.17 1.45 14.79
N PRO A 94 -39.16 0.99 16.05
CA PRO A 94 -38.82 1.84 17.19
C PRO A 94 -37.31 2.02 17.24
N VAL A 95 -36.77 2.81 16.32
CA VAL A 95 -35.34 3.09 16.25
C VAL A 95 -35.00 4.18 17.27
N ASP A 96 -34.34 3.78 18.36
CA ASP A 96 -33.96 4.70 19.44
C ASP A 96 -32.62 5.42 19.15
N ASN A 97 -31.81 4.88 18.22
CA ASN A 97 -30.46 5.37 17.94
C ASN A 97 -30.16 5.32 16.43
N ALA A 98 -29.62 6.42 15.89
CA ALA A 98 -29.17 6.52 14.50
C ALA A 98 -28.18 5.41 14.09
N ILE A 99 -27.40 4.86 15.02
CA ILE A 99 -26.51 3.72 14.77
C ILE A 99 -27.29 2.47 14.30
N GLN A 100 -28.51 2.26 14.81
CA GLN A 100 -29.36 1.14 14.38
C GLN A 100 -29.79 1.29 12.92
N VAL A 101 -30.18 2.51 12.49
CA VAL A 101 -30.51 2.82 11.09
C VAL A 101 -29.31 2.56 10.19
N VAL A 102 -28.12 3.01 10.61
CA VAL A 102 -26.87 2.79 9.84
C VAL A 102 -26.59 1.30 9.67
N LYS A 103 -26.70 0.52 10.75
CA LYS A 103 -26.48 -0.93 10.70
C LYS A 103 -27.51 -1.63 9.81
N LEU A 104 -28.79 -1.33 9.97
CA LEU A 104 -29.87 -1.87 9.14
C LEU A 104 -29.65 -1.55 7.66
N THR A 105 -29.34 -0.29 7.36
CA THR A 105 -29.06 0.17 6.00
C THR A 105 -27.85 -0.54 5.40
N ALA A 106 -26.79 -0.76 6.18
CA ALA A 106 -25.61 -1.49 5.73
C ALA A 106 -25.93 -2.96 5.38
N HIS A 107 -26.68 -3.66 6.23
CA HIS A 107 -27.11 -5.02 5.94
C HIS A 107 -28.09 -5.09 4.76
N MET A 108 -29.00 -4.12 4.63
CA MET A 108 -29.91 -4.04 3.49
C MET A 108 -29.15 -3.81 2.17
N LYS A 109 -28.11 -2.98 2.17
CA LYS A 109 -27.22 -2.80 1.01
C LYS A 109 -26.51 -4.10 0.63
N LEU A 110 -26.01 -4.85 1.61
CA LEU A 110 -25.44 -6.17 1.36
C LEU A 110 -26.46 -7.11 0.71
N LEU A 111 -27.73 -7.09 1.16
CA LEU A 111 -28.81 -7.88 0.54
C LEU A 111 -29.15 -7.43 -0.89
N LYS A 112 -29.18 -6.13 -1.16
CA LYS A 112 -29.39 -5.56 -2.51
C LYS A 112 -28.20 -5.80 -3.45
N GLY A 113 -27.13 -6.46 -2.99
CA GLY A 113 -25.92 -6.72 -3.76
C GLY A 113 -24.94 -5.54 -3.79
N PHE A 114 -25.27 -4.43 -3.12
CA PHE A 114 -24.36 -3.31 -2.88
C PHE A 114 -23.40 -3.68 -1.74
N CYS A 115 -22.50 -4.63 -1.99
CA CYS A 115 -21.32 -4.71 -1.17
C CYS A 115 -20.35 -3.59 -1.58
N LEU A 116 -19.68 -2.96 -0.61
CA LEU A 116 -18.39 -2.27 -0.85
C LEU A 116 -17.31 -3.22 -1.42
N CYS A 117 -17.66 -4.47 -1.70
CA CYS A 117 -16.98 -5.41 -2.58
C CYS A 117 -17.07 -5.03 -4.06
N GLY A 118 -17.50 -3.81 -4.40
CA GLY A 118 -17.42 -3.19 -5.72
C GLY A 118 -16.00 -2.95 -6.22
N ALA A 119 -15.11 -3.89 -5.98
CA ALA A 119 -14.27 -4.54 -6.96
C ALA A 119 -13.69 -5.74 -6.23
N ALA A 120 -13.82 -6.94 -6.79
CA ALA A 120 -12.77 -7.93 -6.61
C ALA A 120 -11.51 -7.41 -7.34
N GLU A 121 -11.00 -6.23 -6.96
CA GLU A 121 -9.57 -6.04 -6.95
C GLU A 121 -9.11 -7.06 -5.91
N ARG A 122 -8.76 -8.27 -6.39
CA ARG A 122 -7.96 -9.24 -5.65
C ARG A 122 -7.03 -8.41 -4.80
N ALA A 123 -7.18 -8.45 -3.48
CA ALA A 123 -6.32 -7.68 -2.59
C ALA A 123 -4.90 -7.92 -3.08
N ILE A 124 -4.32 -6.90 -3.72
CA ILE A 124 -3.03 -7.04 -4.37
C ILE A 124 -2.05 -7.02 -3.21
N MET A 125 -1.89 -8.18 -2.57
CA MET A 125 -1.15 -8.28 -1.33
C MET A 125 0.36 -8.33 -1.60
N ASP A 126 0.76 -8.68 -2.82
CA ASP A 126 2.15 -8.80 -3.21
C ASP A 126 2.49 -7.94 -4.46
N PHE A 127 3.74 -7.48 -4.50
CA PHE A 127 4.30 -6.62 -5.55
C PHE A 127 4.20 -7.26 -6.93
N TRP A 128 4.34 -8.59 -7.05
CA TRP A 128 4.34 -9.24 -8.36
C TRP A 128 2.94 -9.29 -8.97
N SER A 129 1.90 -9.51 -8.16
CA SER A 129 0.51 -9.35 -8.61
C SER A 129 0.21 -7.90 -9.00
N TYR A 130 0.77 -6.93 -8.25
CA TYR A 130 0.64 -5.50 -8.60
C TYR A 130 1.33 -5.20 -9.92
N PHE A 131 2.56 -5.68 -10.11
CA PHE A 131 3.35 -5.44 -11.31
C PHE A 131 2.72 -6.10 -12.54
N ALA A 132 2.16 -7.30 -12.40
CA ALA A 132 1.45 -7.96 -13.47
C ALA A 132 0.21 -7.15 -13.92
N LYS A 133 -0.51 -6.53 -12.98
CA LYS A 133 -1.71 -5.72 -13.27
C LYS A 133 -1.35 -4.31 -13.78
N GLU A 134 -0.46 -3.63 -13.06
CA GLU A 134 -0.08 -2.22 -13.25
C GLU A 134 1.32 -2.10 -13.85
N ASN A 135 1.58 -2.88 -14.91
CA ASN A 135 2.91 -3.00 -15.50
C ASN A 135 3.50 -1.63 -15.90
N PHE A 136 2.72 -0.82 -16.62
CA PHE A 136 3.15 0.51 -17.04
C PHE A 136 3.62 1.37 -15.86
N ARG A 137 2.87 1.37 -14.76
CA ARG A 137 3.17 2.16 -13.57
C ARG A 137 4.49 1.70 -12.93
N VAL A 138 4.68 0.39 -12.74
CA VAL A 138 5.93 -0.13 -12.14
C VAL A 138 7.12 0.07 -13.08
N TRP A 139 6.95 -0.20 -14.37
CA TRP A 139 8.04 -0.14 -15.34
C TRP A 139 8.47 1.31 -15.65
N VAL A 140 7.51 2.17 -16.00
CA VAL A 140 7.80 3.55 -16.41
C VAL A 140 7.95 4.46 -15.20
N VAL A 141 6.96 4.52 -14.31
CA VAL A 141 6.98 5.42 -13.15
C VAL A 141 7.94 4.90 -12.09
N GLY A 142 7.88 3.61 -11.75
CA GLY A 142 8.80 2.97 -10.81
C GLY A 142 10.25 2.98 -11.32
N GLY A 143 10.47 2.63 -12.59
CA GLY A 143 11.79 2.74 -13.22
C GLY A 143 12.32 4.18 -13.19
N THR A 144 11.47 5.17 -13.49
CA THR A 144 11.85 6.59 -13.37
C THR A 144 12.17 6.97 -11.93
N ALA A 145 11.40 6.49 -10.95
CA ALA A 145 11.59 6.81 -9.54
C ALA A 145 12.96 6.35 -9.01
N VAL A 146 13.47 5.21 -9.48
CA VAL A 146 14.78 4.67 -9.11
C VAL A 146 15.93 5.62 -9.44
N PHE A 147 15.84 6.35 -10.55
CA PHE A 147 16.93 7.22 -11.03
C PHE A 147 16.63 8.71 -10.87
N PHE A 148 15.36 9.10 -10.96
CA PHE A 148 14.85 10.47 -10.82
C PHE A 148 13.56 10.51 -10.01
N PRO A 149 13.64 10.39 -8.69
CA PRO A 149 12.46 10.41 -7.83
C PRO A 149 11.65 11.71 -7.98
N ARG A 150 12.30 12.86 -8.21
CA ARG A 150 11.60 14.11 -8.53
C ARG A 150 10.71 14.04 -9.76
N LEU A 151 11.19 13.44 -10.85
CA LEU A 151 10.41 13.34 -12.08
C LEU A 151 9.23 12.38 -11.90
N ALA A 152 9.45 11.26 -11.21
CA ALA A 152 8.37 10.35 -10.85
C ALA A 152 7.33 11.04 -9.98
N MET A 153 7.74 11.80 -8.95
CA MET A 153 6.83 12.56 -8.09
C MET A 153 6.04 13.62 -8.88
N LEU A 154 6.69 14.38 -9.76
CA LEU A 154 6.00 15.34 -10.63
C LEU A 154 4.98 14.64 -11.54
N TYR A 155 5.35 13.50 -12.13
CA TYR A 155 4.45 12.69 -12.93
C TYR A 155 3.23 12.26 -12.11
N THR A 156 3.45 11.70 -10.93
CA THR A 156 2.38 11.27 -10.02
C THR A 156 1.46 12.42 -9.64
N PHE A 157 2.02 13.58 -9.33
CA PHE A 157 1.25 14.76 -8.92
C PHE A 157 0.35 15.31 -10.03
N PHE A 158 0.83 15.34 -11.27
CA PHE A 158 0.09 15.96 -12.39
C PHE A 158 -0.75 14.99 -13.22
N PHE A 159 -0.38 13.71 -13.26
CA PHE A 159 -0.94 12.77 -14.24
C PHE A 159 -1.47 11.44 -13.66
N ASP A 160 -1.15 11.10 -12.41
CA ASP A 160 -1.58 9.83 -11.80
C ASP A 160 -2.25 10.07 -10.43
N ASP A 161 -3.49 10.56 -10.48
CA ASP A 161 -4.30 10.87 -9.29
C ASP A 161 -4.54 9.64 -8.39
N GLU A 162 -4.64 8.45 -8.98
CA GLU A 162 -4.79 7.21 -8.21
C GLU A 162 -3.54 6.89 -7.41
N LEU A 163 -2.35 6.91 -8.04
CA LEU A 163 -1.09 6.68 -7.33
C LEU A 163 -0.83 7.79 -6.31
N TYR A 164 -1.18 9.04 -6.64
CA TYR A 164 -1.08 10.15 -5.70
C TYR A 164 -1.92 9.89 -4.44
N LYS A 165 -3.22 9.57 -4.60
CA LYS A 165 -4.09 9.18 -3.48
C LYS A 165 -3.63 7.92 -2.75
N LEU A 166 -2.94 7.01 -3.44
CA LEU A 166 -2.36 5.81 -2.82
C LEU A 166 -1.19 6.15 -1.89
N LEU A 167 -0.32 7.09 -2.28
CA LEU A 167 0.85 7.50 -1.51
C LEU A 167 0.46 8.44 -0.35
N VAL A 168 -0.31 9.49 -0.64
CA VAL A 168 -0.57 10.55 0.35
C VAL A 168 -1.97 10.51 0.98
N GLY A 169 -2.86 9.67 0.46
CA GLY A 169 -4.24 9.61 0.91
C GLY A 169 -4.40 8.88 2.25
N VAL A 170 -5.23 9.45 3.11
CA VAL A 170 -5.66 8.85 4.38
C VAL A 170 -6.97 8.11 4.15
N PRO A 171 -7.16 6.90 4.72
CA PRO A 171 -8.44 6.21 4.66
C PRO A 171 -9.55 7.10 5.22
N VAL A 172 -10.66 7.19 4.50
CA VAL A 172 -11.84 7.93 4.98
C VAL A 172 -12.36 7.24 6.23
N PRO A 173 -12.64 7.98 7.33
CA PRO A 173 -13.27 7.41 8.51
C PRO A 173 -14.52 6.63 8.11
N GLN A 174 -14.67 5.41 8.64
CA GLN A 174 -15.77 4.52 8.25
C GLN A 174 -17.13 5.20 8.35
N ALA A 175 -17.37 6.02 9.39
CA ALA A 175 -18.60 6.80 9.55
C ALA A 175 -18.90 7.73 8.36
N SER A 176 -17.88 8.42 7.83
CA SER A 176 -18.01 9.32 6.68
C SER A 176 -18.15 8.56 5.37
N ALA A 177 -17.46 7.43 5.22
CA ALA A 177 -17.63 6.54 4.08
C ALA A 177 -19.06 5.95 4.05
N LEU A 178 -19.58 5.55 5.22
CA LEU A 178 -20.94 5.03 5.41
C LEU A 178 -22.01 6.10 5.12
N SER A 179 -21.84 7.34 5.59
CA SER A 179 -22.78 8.44 5.29
C SER A 179 -22.78 8.79 3.80
N THR A 180 -21.61 8.77 3.16
CA THR A 180 -21.48 9.06 1.71
C THR A 180 -22.09 7.94 0.89
N ALA A 181 -21.87 6.68 1.28
CA ALA A 181 -22.50 5.54 0.64
C ALA A 181 -24.04 5.62 0.81
N ALA A 182 -24.55 6.08 1.95
CA ALA A 182 -26.00 6.23 2.20
C ALA A 182 -26.70 7.18 1.21
N LEU A 183 -25.96 8.13 0.62
CA LEU A 183 -26.46 9.06 -0.39
C LEU A 183 -26.47 8.48 -1.83
N ASP A 184 -26.35 7.16 -1.98
CA ASP A 184 -26.28 6.44 -3.25
C ASP A 184 -25.17 6.92 -4.20
N VAL A 185 -24.11 7.50 -3.63
CA VAL A 185 -22.92 7.89 -4.38
C VAL A 185 -22.13 6.63 -4.72
N VAL A 186 -22.34 6.15 -5.95
CA VAL A 186 -21.79 4.90 -6.51
C VAL A 186 -20.26 4.82 -6.47
N LEU A 187 -19.55 5.95 -6.31
CA LEU A 187 -18.10 6.01 -6.16
C LEU A 187 -17.70 6.67 -4.83
N ALA A 188 -17.98 6.02 -3.70
CA ALA A 188 -17.38 6.42 -2.44
C ALA A 188 -15.86 6.16 -2.49
N THR A 189 -15.06 7.22 -2.68
CA THR A 189 -13.61 7.12 -2.64
C THR A 189 -13.16 6.69 -1.25
N THR A 190 -12.39 5.61 -1.15
CA THR A 190 -11.91 5.06 0.13
C THR A 190 -10.82 5.91 0.79
N ARG A 191 -10.23 6.86 0.05
CA ARG A 191 -9.16 7.74 0.52
C ARG A 191 -9.43 9.20 0.16
N THR A 192 -9.04 10.07 1.08
CA THR A 192 -8.99 11.53 0.86
C THR A 192 -7.58 12.01 1.13
N VAL A 193 -7.15 13.07 0.45
CA VAL A 193 -5.82 13.66 0.64
C VAL A 193 -5.98 14.95 1.44
N PRO A 194 -5.57 14.98 2.71
CA PRO A 194 -5.55 16.21 3.48
C PRO A 194 -4.62 17.24 2.83
N VAL A 195 -4.98 18.52 2.87
CA VAL A 195 -4.14 19.61 2.33
C VAL A 195 -2.74 19.61 2.96
N SER A 196 -2.63 19.27 4.24
CA SER A 196 -1.35 19.12 4.93
C SER A 196 -0.44 18.07 4.28
N HIS A 197 -1.00 16.96 3.81
CA HIS A 197 -0.25 15.91 3.11
C HIS A 197 0.19 16.39 1.72
N THR A 198 -0.65 17.15 1.02
CA THR A 198 -0.26 17.81 -0.23
C THR A 198 0.90 18.77 -0.03
N LEU A 199 0.86 19.61 1.00
CA LEU A 199 1.95 20.55 1.32
C LEU A 199 3.24 19.81 1.69
N LEU A 200 3.14 18.75 2.49
CA LEU A 200 4.29 17.91 2.84
C LEU A 200 4.89 17.25 1.60
N TYR A 201 4.05 16.72 0.70
CA TYR A 201 4.48 16.14 -0.56
C TYR A 201 5.26 17.13 -1.42
N LEU A 202 4.75 18.36 -1.57
CA LEU A 202 5.41 19.43 -2.32
C LEU A 202 6.74 19.85 -1.67
N PHE A 203 6.79 19.92 -0.33
CA PHE A 203 8.02 20.18 0.40
C PHE A 203 9.06 19.09 0.16
N CYS A 204 8.67 17.83 0.27
CA CYS A 204 9.52 16.68 0.00
C CYS A 204 9.99 16.65 -1.46
N LEU A 205 9.11 16.92 -2.42
CA LEU A 205 9.44 17.02 -3.85
C LEU A 205 10.58 18.03 -4.09
N ALA A 206 10.52 19.19 -3.42
CA ALA A 206 11.53 20.22 -3.54
C ALA A 206 12.84 19.84 -2.81
N ALA A 207 12.75 19.47 -1.53
CA ALA A 207 13.91 19.39 -0.63
C ALA A 207 14.52 17.99 -0.48
N ALA A 208 13.71 16.94 -0.51
CA ALA A 208 14.09 15.59 -0.10
C ALA A 208 13.32 14.47 -0.83
N PRO A 209 13.38 14.41 -2.17
CA PRO A 209 12.62 13.44 -2.95
C PRO A 209 13.04 12.00 -2.64
N ASP A 210 14.34 11.73 -2.49
CA ASP A 210 14.88 10.41 -2.18
C ASP A 210 14.44 9.91 -0.81
N LEU A 211 14.42 10.79 0.21
CA LEU A 211 13.94 10.43 1.55
C LEU A 211 12.44 10.16 1.58
N PHE A 212 11.65 10.88 0.78
CA PHE A 212 10.22 10.60 0.63
C PHE A 212 10.00 9.22 0.01
N MET A 213 10.71 8.88 -1.07
CA MET A 213 10.63 7.56 -1.67
C MET A 213 11.11 6.44 -0.73
N ALA A 214 12.13 6.71 0.09
CA ALA A 214 12.57 5.80 1.14
C ALA A 214 11.47 5.58 2.19
N TYR A 215 10.81 6.65 2.65
CA TYR A 215 9.70 6.55 3.58
C TYR A 215 8.55 5.71 3.01
N GLU A 216 8.14 5.96 1.77
CA GLU A 216 7.09 5.17 1.11
C GLU A 216 7.49 3.69 0.94
N ALA A 217 8.75 3.41 0.56
CA ALA A 217 9.26 2.05 0.49
C ALA A 217 9.26 1.36 1.86
N ALA A 218 9.57 2.08 2.94
CA ALA A 218 9.53 1.56 4.30
C ALA A 218 8.09 1.24 4.75
N CYS A 219 7.12 2.11 4.45
CA CYS A 219 5.70 1.86 4.73
C CYS A 219 5.18 0.62 3.99
N LEU A 220 5.68 0.36 2.79
CA LEU A 220 5.32 -0.81 1.97
C LEU A 220 6.12 -2.08 2.31
N ALA A 221 7.11 -2.01 3.20
CA ALA A 221 7.91 -3.18 3.58
C ALA A 221 7.08 -4.28 4.26
N PHE A 222 5.99 -3.91 4.94
CA PHE A 222 5.09 -4.87 5.60
C PHE A 222 4.25 -5.69 4.62
N THR A 223 3.90 -5.11 3.46
CA THR A 223 3.15 -5.82 2.41
C THR A 223 4.09 -6.48 1.40
N ASN A 224 5.28 -5.94 1.20
CA ASN A 224 6.27 -6.54 0.33
C ASN A 224 7.69 -6.55 0.93
N TYR A 225 7.87 -7.45 1.89
CA TYR A 225 9.13 -7.64 2.60
C TYR A 225 10.29 -8.11 1.70
N PHE A 226 10.01 -8.66 0.53
CA PHE A 226 11.06 -9.16 -0.37
C PHE A 226 11.66 -8.05 -1.23
N VAL A 227 10.85 -7.18 -1.84
CA VAL A 227 11.33 -6.18 -2.80
C VAL A 227 11.60 -4.84 -2.12
N MET A 228 10.69 -4.37 -1.26
CA MET A 228 10.73 -3.01 -0.73
C MET A 228 11.94 -2.68 0.16
N PRO A 229 12.50 -3.60 0.98
CA PRO A 229 13.72 -3.30 1.72
C PRO A 229 14.92 -2.96 0.83
N PHE A 230 15.03 -3.55 -0.36
CA PHE A 230 16.10 -3.20 -1.31
C PHE A 230 15.89 -1.78 -1.83
N PHE A 231 14.66 -1.42 -2.20
CA PHE A 231 14.34 -0.05 -2.63
C PHE A 231 14.53 0.98 -1.51
N PHE A 232 14.15 0.64 -0.27
CA PHE A 232 14.43 1.48 0.89
C PHE A 232 15.93 1.77 1.02
N VAL A 233 16.78 0.73 1.02
CA VAL A 233 18.24 0.89 1.12
C VAL A 233 18.80 1.68 -0.06
N HIS A 234 18.32 1.40 -1.28
CA HIS A 234 18.67 2.14 -2.49
C HIS A 234 18.39 3.65 -2.34
N TYR A 235 17.17 4.03 -1.94
CA TYR A 235 16.80 5.43 -1.79
C TYR A 235 17.55 6.13 -0.64
N ILE A 236 17.85 5.42 0.45
CA ILE A 236 18.68 5.97 1.53
C ILE A 236 20.12 6.23 1.06
N LEU A 237 20.71 5.31 0.29
CA LEU A 237 22.03 5.51 -0.31
C LEU A 237 22.02 6.64 -1.33
N GLN A 238 20.97 6.75 -2.13
CA GLN A 238 20.80 7.83 -3.09
C GLN A 238 20.69 9.19 -2.38
N ALA A 239 19.88 9.28 -1.32
CA ALA A 239 19.78 10.47 -0.47
C ALA A 239 21.14 10.85 0.12
N PHE A 240 21.87 9.88 0.68
CA PHE A 240 23.21 10.08 1.23
C PHE A 240 24.16 10.66 0.17
N ASN A 241 24.18 10.08 -1.04
CA ASN A 241 25.04 10.55 -2.13
C ASN A 241 24.65 11.95 -2.60
N SER A 242 23.36 12.25 -2.71
CA SER A 242 22.87 13.58 -3.08
C SER A 242 23.27 14.64 -2.05
N TYR A 243 23.12 14.36 -0.75
CA TYR A 243 23.52 15.30 0.30
C TYR A 243 25.04 15.44 0.41
N PHE A 244 25.79 14.35 0.25
CA PHE A 244 27.25 14.39 0.21
C PHE A 244 27.75 15.20 -0.98
N PHE A 245 27.13 15.04 -2.15
CA PHE A 245 27.43 15.85 -3.33
C PHE A 245 27.13 17.33 -3.12
N LEU A 246 25.96 17.68 -2.54
CA LEU A 246 25.64 19.06 -2.17
C LEU A 246 26.64 19.64 -1.17
N PHE A 247 27.09 18.84 -0.22
CA PHE A 247 28.15 19.24 0.72
C PHE A 247 29.48 19.51 0.00
N LEU A 248 29.90 18.65 -0.92
CA LEU A 248 31.11 18.87 -1.74
C LEU A 248 30.98 20.13 -2.61
N LEU A 249 29.79 20.39 -3.15
CA LEU A 249 29.50 21.58 -3.95
C LEU A 249 29.60 22.83 -3.09
N TRP A 250 29.05 22.81 -1.87
CA TRP A 250 29.19 23.89 -0.90
C TRP A 250 30.65 24.14 -0.49
N LYS A 251 31.48 23.09 -0.42
CA LYS A 251 32.92 23.20 -0.17
C LYS A 251 33.75 23.62 -1.39
N GLY A 252 33.16 23.70 -2.59
CA GLY A 252 33.87 24.00 -3.83
C GLY A 252 34.74 22.84 -4.36
N ASN A 253 34.53 21.63 -3.86
CA ASN A 253 35.32 20.44 -4.18
C ASN A 253 34.54 19.39 -5.02
N ALA A 254 33.33 19.72 -5.46
CA ALA A 254 32.50 18.77 -6.22
C ALA A 254 33.05 18.45 -7.61
N PHE A 255 33.77 19.39 -8.22
CA PHE A 255 34.29 19.26 -9.59
C PHE A 255 35.79 19.57 -9.62
N PRO A 256 36.55 18.94 -10.53
CA PRO A 256 37.92 19.33 -10.82
C PRO A 256 38.03 20.83 -11.14
N PRO A 257 39.17 21.46 -10.82
CA PRO A 257 39.42 22.84 -11.26
C PRO A 257 39.37 22.91 -12.80
N ASN A 258 38.71 23.95 -13.33
CA ASN A 258 38.46 24.22 -14.76
C ASN A 258 37.38 23.38 -15.45
N THR A 259 36.58 22.60 -14.73
CA THR A 259 35.40 21.94 -15.31
C THR A 259 34.39 22.99 -15.80
N SER A 260 34.01 22.89 -17.08
CA SER A 260 33.00 23.81 -17.65
C SER A 260 31.61 23.55 -17.04
N VAL A 261 30.73 24.55 -17.05
CA VAL A 261 29.34 24.38 -16.54
C VAL A 261 28.62 23.23 -17.26
N LEU A 262 28.85 23.07 -18.57
CA LEU A 262 28.27 21.99 -19.36
C LEU A 262 28.78 20.62 -18.90
N GLU A 263 30.08 20.51 -18.64
CA GLU A 263 30.71 19.28 -18.17
C GLU A 263 30.26 18.93 -16.75
N ALA A 264 30.05 19.92 -15.88
CA ALA A 264 29.46 19.73 -14.56
C ALA A 264 28.02 19.20 -14.64
N ILE A 265 27.17 19.80 -15.49
CA ILE A 265 25.80 19.32 -15.74
C ILE A 265 25.80 17.90 -16.30
N TRP A 266 26.70 17.63 -17.26
CA TRP A 266 26.87 16.30 -17.84
C TRP A 266 27.31 15.29 -16.78
N MET A 267 28.30 15.59 -15.94
CA MET A 267 28.72 14.70 -14.86
C MET A 267 27.59 14.41 -13.86
N MET A 268 26.74 15.40 -13.55
CA MET A 268 25.60 15.21 -12.63
C MET A 268 24.47 14.35 -13.22
N HIS A 269 24.28 14.34 -14.53
CA HIS A 269 23.05 13.79 -15.15
C HIS A 269 23.28 12.76 -16.27
N SER A 270 24.52 12.58 -16.74
CA SER A 270 24.87 11.73 -17.90
C SER A 270 24.41 10.29 -17.76
N TYR A 271 24.53 9.71 -16.57
CA TYR A 271 24.19 8.30 -16.35
C TYR A 271 22.70 8.04 -16.22
N THR A 272 21.89 9.06 -16.00
CA THR A 272 20.48 8.87 -15.64
C THR A 272 19.53 9.49 -16.63
N LEU A 273 19.87 10.60 -17.30
CA LEU A 273 18.94 11.40 -18.13
C LEU A 273 18.19 10.61 -19.21
N PHE A 274 18.80 9.54 -19.73
CA PHE A 274 18.21 8.71 -20.78
C PHE A 274 17.28 7.61 -20.26
N VAL A 275 17.29 7.29 -18.96
CA VAL A 275 16.51 6.17 -18.43
C VAL A 275 15.01 6.40 -18.55
N PRO A 276 14.42 7.55 -18.18
CA PRO A 276 12.97 7.73 -18.29
C PRO A 276 12.47 7.67 -19.75
N PRO A 277 13.10 8.37 -20.73
CA PRO A 277 12.74 8.20 -22.13
C PRO A 277 12.96 6.76 -22.64
N ALA A 278 14.04 6.11 -22.23
CA ALA A 278 14.30 4.72 -22.63
C ALA A 278 13.25 3.77 -22.06
N ALA A 279 12.88 3.88 -20.77
CA ALA A 279 11.85 3.06 -20.14
C ALA A 279 10.50 3.21 -20.87
N LEU A 280 10.13 4.44 -21.23
CA LEU A 280 8.92 4.72 -22.00
C LEU A 280 8.96 4.14 -23.42
N LEU A 281 10.07 4.31 -24.14
CA LEU A 281 10.24 3.82 -25.51
C LEU A 281 10.34 2.29 -25.57
N LEU A 282 10.95 1.67 -24.57
CA LEU A 282 11.17 0.23 -24.50
C LEU A 282 9.98 -0.53 -23.91
N TYR A 283 9.09 0.14 -23.17
CA TYR A 283 7.88 -0.48 -22.59
C TYR A 283 7.10 -1.38 -23.58
N PRO A 284 6.73 -0.92 -24.80
CA PRO A 284 5.97 -1.76 -25.74
C PRO A 284 6.78 -2.90 -26.36
N ILE A 285 8.11 -2.86 -26.28
CA ILE A 285 9.02 -3.80 -26.96
C ILE A 285 9.46 -4.91 -26.00
N ILE A 286 9.70 -4.57 -24.74
CA ILE A 286 10.29 -5.50 -23.76
C ILE A 286 9.18 -6.37 -23.14
N PRO A 287 9.24 -7.70 -23.27
CA PRO A 287 8.26 -8.58 -22.67
C PRO A 287 8.36 -8.58 -21.14
N TYR A 288 7.22 -8.80 -20.47
CA TYR A 288 7.11 -8.75 -18.99
C TYR A 288 8.17 -9.57 -18.24
N PHE A 289 8.56 -10.74 -18.76
CA PHE A 289 9.58 -11.57 -18.11
C PHE A 289 10.96 -10.89 -18.08
N VAL A 290 11.32 -10.14 -19.12
CA VAL A 290 12.56 -9.36 -19.18
C VAL A 290 12.48 -8.15 -18.27
N GLN A 291 11.31 -7.50 -18.20
CA GLN A 291 11.08 -6.40 -17.26
C GLN A 291 11.24 -6.87 -15.81
N SER A 292 10.67 -8.03 -15.47
CA SER A 292 10.82 -8.67 -14.16
C SER A 292 12.28 -9.02 -13.87
N LEU A 293 13.01 -9.56 -14.86
CA LEU A 293 14.45 -9.85 -14.73
C LEU A 293 15.25 -8.58 -14.41
N LEU A 294 14.90 -7.44 -15.01
CA LEU A 294 15.58 -6.17 -14.75
C LEU A 294 15.32 -5.64 -13.35
N VAL A 295 14.14 -5.88 -12.76
CA VAL A 295 13.89 -5.60 -11.33
C VAL A 295 14.84 -6.43 -10.46
N TYR A 296 15.03 -7.72 -10.75
CA TYR A 296 16.00 -8.55 -10.03
C TYR A 296 17.45 -8.06 -10.20
N VAL A 297 17.83 -7.63 -11.41
CA VAL A 297 19.16 -7.05 -11.67
C VAL A 297 19.37 -5.78 -10.84
N LEU A 298 18.36 -4.93 -10.72
CA LEU A 298 18.42 -3.73 -9.88
C LEU A 298 18.57 -4.07 -8.39
N MET A 299 17.83 -5.06 -7.90
CA MET A 299 18.00 -5.57 -6.53
C MET A 299 19.41 -6.09 -6.30
N GLY A 300 19.94 -6.89 -7.24
CA GLY A 300 21.32 -7.38 -7.21
C GLY A 300 22.35 -6.25 -7.23
N HIS A 301 22.13 -5.22 -8.06
CA HIS A 301 22.97 -4.03 -8.11
C HIS A 301 22.99 -3.31 -6.75
N THR A 302 21.83 -3.16 -6.11
CA THR A 302 21.71 -2.52 -4.79
C THR A 302 22.54 -3.27 -3.74
N VAL A 303 22.48 -4.60 -3.73
CA VAL A 303 23.32 -5.44 -2.84
C VAL A 303 24.80 -5.20 -3.08
N VAL A 304 25.24 -5.22 -4.35
CA VAL A 304 26.65 -4.99 -4.70
C VAL A 304 27.12 -3.61 -4.25
N VAL A 305 26.28 -2.58 -4.44
CA VAL A 305 26.58 -1.21 -4.00
C VAL A 305 26.72 -1.15 -2.48
N VAL A 306 25.78 -1.76 -1.73
CA VAL A 306 25.86 -1.82 -0.26
C VAL A 306 27.15 -2.52 0.18
N VAL A 307 27.49 -3.66 -0.42
CA VAL A 307 28.73 -4.38 -0.11
C VAL A 307 29.95 -3.50 -0.37
N ALA A 308 30.02 -2.82 -1.51
CA ALA A 308 31.10 -1.90 -1.85
C ALA A 308 31.22 -0.73 -0.86
N TYR A 309 30.09 -0.13 -0.46
CA TYR A 309 30.08 0.91 0.57
C TYR A 309 30.58 0.37 1.90
N THR A 310 30.14 -0.81 2.33
CA THR A 310 30.60 -1.40 3.58
C THR A 310 32.11 -1.71 3.54
N SER A 311 32.64 -2.25 2.44
CA SER A 311 34.07 -2.56 2.32
C SER A 311 34.95 -1.31 2.45
N LEU A 312 34.51 -0.16 1.93
CA LEU A 312 35.21 1.12 2.09
C LEU A 312 35.33 1.55 3.56
N PHE A 313 34.38 1.19 4.42
CA PHE A 313 34.44 1.48 5.86
C PHE A 313 35.24 0.44 6.67
N PHE A 314 35.45 -0.76 6.13
CA PHE A 314 36.22 -1.83 6.77
C PHE A 314 37.70 -1.83 6.37
N GLU A 315 38.06 -1.29 5.21
CA GLU A 315 39.43 -0.88 4.91
C GLU A 315 39.80 0.37 5.71
N SER A 316 39.93 0.21 7.03
CA SER A 316 40.68 1.15 7.85
C SER A 316 42.10 1.18 7.29
N PRO A 317 42.69 2.36 7.01
CA PRO A 317 44.06 2.42 6.54
C PRO A 317 44.92 1.75 7.60
N LYS A 318 45.59 0.64 7.21
CA LYS A 318 46.76 0.20 7.96
C LYS A 318 47.67 1.42 8.02
N THR A 319 47.92 1.90 9.22
CA THR A 319 48.85 3.00 9.47
C THR A 319 50.12 2.73 8.67
N PRO A 320 50.62 3.70 7.88
CA PRO A 320 51.85 3.53 7.12
C PRO A 320 52.99 3.40 8.13
N GLY A 321 53.32 2.17 8.52
CA GLY A 321 54.27 1.88 9.59
C GLY A 321 54.40 0.42 10.01
N GLU A 322 53.36 -0.41 9.84
CA GLU A 322 53.48 -1.86 10.09
C GLU A 322 53.87 -2.59 8.80
N ARG A 323 55.18 -2.68 8.55
CA ARG A 323 55.75 -3.76 7.72
C ARG A 323 56.05 -4.94 8.63
N ALA A 324 55.66 -6.13 8.15
CA ALA A 324 55.99 -7.43 8.72
C ALA A 324 57.50 -7.64 8.88
#